data_AF-A0A3G6J430-F1
#
_entry.id   AF-A0A3G6J430-F1
#
_cell.length_a   1.000
_cell.length_b   1.000
_cell.length_c   1.000
_cell.angle_alpha   90.00
_cell.angle_beta   90.00
_cell.angle_gamma   90.00
#
_symmetry.space_group_name_H-M   'P 1'
#
loop_
_entity.id
_entity.type
_entity.pdbx_description
1 polymer ?
#
loop_
_entity_poly.entity_id
_entity_poly.type
_entity_poly.pdbx_seq_one_letter_code
_entity_poly.pdbx_strand_id
1 'polypeptide(L)'
;MSLLECLRARRTEALLMLAGLVVVALAHAAVAGATTGATFAPETWIPIVIAAVVCVVIHVFIAVTAPTADQVIVPCVLLLNGLGIVMIGRLDYARQQAGSELSLAHNQVKLTIISLVVFGAVLLLVRDHRRLSRYSYLLGAAGLFLLVLPVIWPFGRPEAVEEAKIWISIGSLSVQPGEFAKILLILFFAKLLADKRQLFTIAGTKRFGIIFPRWRDIAQIVAVWFIAMGVMAAENDFGPVLLLFGTVLLMLYMATSRISWIMIGGLLIAIGAPILYLISAKIQTRVANTINPLADFDGAGFQPSQALFAWADGDSPAPV
;
A
#
# COMPACT_ATOMS: atom_id res chain seq x y z
N MET A 1 -16.28 -31.97 6.08
CA MET A 1 -15.43 -31.58 7.21
C MET A 1 -16.29 -30.88 8.24
N SER A 2 -16.28 -31.36 9.48
CA SER A 2 -16.89 -30.64 10.59
C SER A 2 -16.11 -29.33 10.86
N LEU A 3 -16.76 -28.31 11.42
CA LEU A 3 -16.10 -27.04 11.77
C LEU A 3 -14.89 -27.27 12.70
N LEU A 4 -14.99 -28.26 13.60
CA LEU A 4 -13.93 -28.66 14.51
C LEU A 4 -12.72 -29.27 13.81
N GLU A 5 -12.92 -30.06 12.75
CA GLU A 5 -11.82 -30.58 11.92
C GLU A 5 -11.09 -29.46 11.19
N CYS A 6 -11.84 -28.47 10.69
CA CYS A 6 -11.26 -27.34 9.98
C CYS A 6 -10.41 -26.46 10.91
N LEU A 7 -10.92 -26.16 12.11
CA LEU A 7 -10.16 -25.41 13.12
C LEU A 7 -8.95 -26.21 13.64
N ARG A 8 -9.09 -27.53 13.83
CA ARG A 8 -7.99 -28.38 14.29
C ARG A 8 -6.86 -28.48 13.26
N ALA A 9 -7.18 -28.46 11.97
CA ALA A 9 -6.20 -28.43 10.89
C ALA A 9 -5.39 -27.12 10.87
N ARG A 10 -5.90 -26.04 11.47
CA ARG A 10 -5.33 -24.68 11.41
C ARG A 10 -4.80 -24.16 12.75
N ARG A 11 -4.32 -25.08 13.57
CA ARG A 11 -3.74 -24.76 14.88
C ARG A 11 -2.56 -23.80 14.78
N THR A 12 -1.73 -23.94 13.75
CA THR A 12 -0.57 -23.06 13.56
C THR A 12 -0.99 -21.62 13.32
N GLU A 13 -1.97 -21.38 12.45
CA GLU A 13 -2.46 -20.03 12.16
C GLU A 13 -3.19 -19.42 13.36
N ALA A 14 -3.95 -20.22 14.11
CA ALA A 14 -4.54 -19.79 15.37
C ALA A 14 -3.48 -19.38 16.42
N LEU A 15 -2.40 -20.15 16.55
CA LEU A 15 -1.27 -19.84 17.42
C LEU A 15 -0.53 -18.57 16.97
N LEU A 16 -0.35 -18.37 15.66
CA LEU A 16 0.24 -17.16 15.12
C LEU A 16 -0.64 -15.93 15.37
N MET A 17 -1.97 -16.04 15.22
CA MET A 17 -2.90 -14.96 15.58
C MET A 17 -2.84 -14.64 17.08
N LEU A 18 -2.78 -15.65 17.93
CA LEU A 18 -2.66 -15.47 19.38
C LEU A 18 -1.33 -14.78 19.72
N ALA A 19 -0.21 -15.23 19.14
CA ALA A 19 1.09 -14.61 19.35
C ALA A 19 1.08 -13.13 18.90
N GLY A 20 0.50 -12.84 17.73
CA GLY A 20 0.34 -11.47 17.24
C GLY A 20 -0.51 -10.61 18.17
N LEU A 21 -1.63 -11.15 18.66
CA LEU A 21 -2.51 -10.47 19.61
C LEU A 21 -1.78 -10.16 20.92
N VAL A 22 -0.98 -11.09 21.45
CA VAL A 22 -0.16 -10.88 22.65
C VAL A 22 0.83 -9.73 22.44
N VAL A 23 1.50 -9.68 21.29
CA VAL A 23 2.43 -8.58 20.96
C VAL A 23 1.70 -7.24 20.91
N VAL A 24 0.53 -7.17 20.25
CA VAL A 24 -0.27 -5.93 20.18
C VAL A 24 -0.76 -5.51 21.57
N ALA A 25 -1.20 -6.46 22.39
CA ALA A 25 -1.66 -6.21 23.76
C ALA A 25 -0.53 -5.68 24.65
N LEU A 26 0.65 -6.29 24.58
CA LEU A 26 1.83 -5.82 25.30
C LEU A 26 2.27 -4.44 24.84
N ALA A 27 2.28 -4.17 23.53
CA ALA A 27 2.59 -2.86 22.98
C ALA A 27 1.59 -1.80 23.46
N HIS A 28 0.29 -2.11 23.44
CA HIS A 28 -0.75 -1.21 23.94
C HIS A 28 -0.59 -0.93 25.43
N ALA A 29 -0.36 -1.96 26.24
CA ALA A 29 -0.13 -1.82 27.69
C ALA A 29 1.13 -1.00 28.00
N ALA A 30 2.21 -1.19 27.23
CA ALA A 30 3.44 -0.41 27.37
C ALA A 30 3.21 1.07 27.05
N VAL A 31 2.50 1.37 25.95
CA VAL A 31 2.13 2.75 25.59
C VAL A 31 1.25 3.36 26.67
N ALA A 32 0.20 2.67 27.12
CA ALA A 32 -0.69 3.17 28.16
C ALA A 32 0.03 3.42 29.49
N GLY A 33 0.94 2.53 29.88
CA GLY A 33 1.79 2.73 31.06
C GLY A 33 2.69 3.96 30.95
N ALA A 34 3.25 4.20 29.76
CA ALA A 34 4.11 5.36 29.51
C ALA A 34 3.33 6.68 29.40
N THR A 35 2.11 6.66 28.87
CA THR A 35 1.33 7.88 28.62
C THR A 35 0.45 8.28 29.79
N THR A 36 -0.37 7.36 30.32
CA THR A 36 -1.38 7.66 31.35
C THR A 36 -1.01 7.11 32.72
N GLY A 37 0.07 6.34 32.85
CA GLY A 37 0.46 5.66 34.09
C GLY A 37 -0.50 4.54 34.53
N ALA A 38 -1.56 4.29 33.76
CA ALA A 38 -2.65 3.38 34.13
C ALA A 38 -2.67 2.13 33.24
N THR A 39 -1.75 1.20 33.50
CA THR A 39 -1.63 -0.06 32.75
C THR A 39 -2.87 -0.96 32.87
N PHE A 40 -3.59 -0.89 34.00
CA PHE A 40 -4.74 -1.76 34.32
C PHE A 40 -6.10 -1.05 34.30
N ALA A 41 -6.22 0.12 33.65
CA ALA A 41 -7.51 0.79 33.52
C ALA A 41 -8.46 0.04 32.55
N PRO A 42 -9.79 0.13 32.72
CA PRO A 42 -10.75 -0.44 31.78
C PRO A 42 -10.52 0.02 30.33
N GLU A 43 -10.06 1.26 30.17
CA GLU A 43 -9.74 1.88 28.88
C GLU A 43 -8.62 1.16 28.11
N THR A 44 -7.72 0.46 28.80
CA THR A 44 -6.63 -0.32 28.16
C THR A 44 -7.07 -1.72 27.74
N TRP A 45 -8.11 -2.28 28.36
CA TRP A 45 -8.52 -3.68 28.10
C TRP A 45 -9.55 -3.77 26.97
N ILE A 46 -10.41 -2.76 26.82
CA ILE A 46 -11.45 -2.74 25.77
C ILE A 46 -10.84 -2.92 24.35
N PRO A 47 -9.80 -2.18 23.94
CA PRO A 47 -9.20 -2.35 22.61
C PRO A 47 -8.60 -3.75 22.40
N ILE A 48 -8.00 -4.33 23.45
CA ILE A 48 -7.43 -5.69 23.40
C ILE A 48 -8.53 -6.73 23.21
N VAL A 49 -9.65 -6.60 23.92
CA VAL A 49 -10.81 -7.49 23.76
C VAL A 49 -11.40 -7.37 22.36
N ILE A 50 -11.54 -6.15 21.82
CA ILE A 50 -12.02 -5.94 20.45
C ILE A 50 -11.09 -6.62 19.44
N ALA A 51 -9.77 -6.44 19.58
CA ALA A 51 -8.78 -7.08 18.71
C ALA A 51 -8.86 -8.61 18.81
N ALA A 52 -9.02 -9.17 20.02
CA ALA A 52 -9.19 -10.60 20.24
C ALA A 52 -10.45 -11.14 19.54
N VAL A 53 -11.58 -10.46 19.67
CA VAL A 53 -12.84 -10.81 18.99
C VAL A 53 -12.65 -10.78 17.48
N VAL A 54 -12.01 -9.74 16.94
CA VAL A 54 -11.70 -9.64 15.50
C VAL A 54 -10.85 -10.83 15.04
N CYS A 55 -9.78 -11.19 15.75
CA CYS A 55 -8.94 -12.34 15.45
C CYS A 55 -9.72 -13.66 15.44
N VAL A 56 -10.62 -13.87 16.42
CA VAL A 56 -11.44 -15.08 16.47
C VAL A 56 -12.44 -15.12 15.32
N VAL A 57 -13.17 -14.01 15.09
CA VAL A 57 -14.18 -13.91 14.03
C VAL A 57 -13.54 -14.16 12.66
N ILE A 58 -12.40 -13.53 12.37
CA ILE A 58 -11.74 -13.68 11.08
C ILE A 58 -11.13 -15.07 10.91
N HIS A 59 -10.55 -15.66 11.95
CA HIS A 59 -10.04 -17.03 11.90
C HIS A 59 -11.14 -18.03 11.57
N VAL A 60 -12.28 -17.96 12.28
CA VAL A 60 -13.44 -18.83 12.04
C VAL A 60 -14.02 -18.58 10.65
N PHE A 61 -14.16 -17.32 10.24
CA PHE A 61 -14.70 -16.97 8.93
C PHE A 61 -13.87 -17.57 7.79
N ILE A 62 -12.54 -17.44 7.82
CA ILE A 62 -11.69 -17.96 6.72
C ILE A 62 -11.59 -19.49 6.80
N ALA A 63 -11.56 -20.09 8.00
CA ALA A 63 -11.62 -21.54 8.15
C ALA A 63 -12.86 -22.12 7.45
N VAL A 64 -14.03 -21.49 7.60
CA VAL A 64 -15.27 -21.95 6.97
C VAL A 64 -15.33 -21.64 5.47
N THR A 65 -14.94 -20.42 5.07
CA THR A 65 -15.16 -19.95 3.68
C THR A 65 -14.06 -20.34 2.71
N ALA A 66 -12.83 -20.51 3.19
CA ALA A 66 -11.66 -20.85 2.39
C ALA A 66 -10.79 -21.93 3.08
N PRO A 67 -11.33 -23.15 3.27
CA PRO A 67 -10.67 -24.22 4.04
C PRO A 67 -9.40 -24.75 3.40
N THR A 68 -9.15 -24.50 2.12
CA THR A 68 -7.94 -24.94 1.39
C THR A 68 -6.92 -23.81 1.16
N ALA A 69 -7.20 -22.58 1.60
CA ALA A 69 -6.29 -21.45 1.40
C ALA A 69 -5.16 -21.45 2.45
N ASP A 70 -3.98 -20.96 2.05
CA ASP A 70 -2.92 -20.59 2.99
C ASP A 70 -3.34 -19.32 3.74
N GLN A 71 -3.38 -19.39 5.07
CA GLN A 71 -3.86 -18.31 5.93
C GLN A 71 -2.74 -17.60 6.70
N VAL A 72 -1.46 -17.91 6.42
CA VAL A 72 -0.31 -17.36 7.18
C VAL A 72 -0.20 -15.84 7.04
N ILE A 73 -0.70 -15.26 5.95
CA ILE A 73 -0.66 -13.80 5.74
C ILE A 73 -1.58 -13.03 6.70
N VAL A 74 -2.67 -13.64 7.17
CA VAL A 74 -3.69 -12.95 7.97
C VAL A 74 -3.17 -12.59 9.37
N PRO A 75 -2.51 -13.49 10.13
CA PRO A 75 -1.81 -13.12 11.35
C PRO A 75 -0.85 -11.94 11.18
N CYS A 76 -0.06 -11.93 10.09
CA CYS A 76 0.89 -10.84 9.82
C CYS A 76 0.18 -9.50 9.59
N VAL A 77 -0.92 -9.50 8.82
CA VAL A 77 -1.71 -8.29 8.56
C VAL A 77 -2.35 -7.76 9.85
N LEU A 78 -2.93 -8.62 10.66
CA LEU A 78 -3.56 -8.23 11.93
C LEU A 78 -2.53 -7.71 12.94
N LEU A 79 -1.36 -8.35 13.03
CA LEU A 79 -0.26 -7.88 13.87
C LEU A 79 0.20 -6.48 13.46
N LEU A 80 0.49 -6.28 12.17
CA LEU A 80 0.96 -4.99 11.66
C LEU A 80 -0.11 -3.89 11.78
N ASN A 81 -1.37 -4.22 11.50
CA ASN A 81 -2.48 -3.27 11.66
C ASN A 81 -2.69 -2.91 13.13
N GLY A 82 -2.68 -3.90 14.04
CA GLY A 82 -2.81 -3.69 15.48
C GLY A 82 -1.67 -2.83 16.04
N LEU A 83 -0.43 -3.12 15.68
CA LEU A 83 0.73 -2.28 16.03
C LEU A 83 0.57 -0.86 15.47
N GLY A 84 0.10 -0.73 14.22
CA GLY A 84 -0.19 0.57 13.62
C GLY A 84 -1.22 1.38 14.42
N ILE A 85 -2.32 0.77 14.85
CA ILE A 85 -3.34 1.40 15.69
C ILE A 85 -2.74 1.84 17.04
N VAL A 86 -1.90 1.01 17.66
CA VAL A 86 -1.22 1.37 18.92
C VAL A 86 -0.30 2.59 18.73
N MET A 87 0.47 2.63 17.64
CA MET A 87 1.36 3.76 17.35
C MET A 87 0.58 5.04 17.04
N ILE A 88 -0.53 4.95 16.29
CA ILE A 88 -1.41 6.09 16.04
C ILE A 88 -2.04 6.56 17.37
N GLY A 89 -2.42 5.64 18.25
CA GLY A 89 -2.93 5.97 19.59
C GLY A 89 -1.90 6.75 20.43
N ARG A 90 -0.62 6.37 20.39
CA ARG A 90 0.46 7.14 21.02
C ARG A 90 0.54 8.56 20.45
N LEU A 91 0.45 8.70 19.13
CA LEU A 91 0.50 10.01 18.46
C LEU A 91 -0.72 10.88 18.78
N ASP A 92 -1.92 10.27 18.84
CA ASP A 92 -3.15 10.96 19.24
C ASP A 92 -3.04 11.51 20.66
N TYR A 93 -2.45 10.76 21.59
CA TYR A 93 -2.23 11.24 22.96
C TYR A 93 -1.34 12.50 22.99
N ALA A 94 -0.23 12.50 22.25
CA ALA A 94 0.64 13.67 22.13
C ALA A 94 -0.10 14.88 21.51
N ARG A 95 -0.95 14.64 20.49
CA ARG A 95 -1.77 15.69 19.87
C ARG A 95 -2.86 16.23 20.80
N GLN A 96 -3.45 15.38 21.62
CA GLN A 96 -4.46 15.79 22.61
C GLN A 96 -3.85 16.70 23.68
N GLN A 97 -2.62 16.43 24.12
CA GLN A 97 -1.89 17.35 24.99
C GLN A 97 -1.64 18.71 24.32
N ALA A 98 -1.44 18.72 23.00
CA ALA A 98 -1.34 19.93 22.19
C ALA A 98 -2.70 20.57 21.84
N GLY A 99 -3.81 20.12 22.44
CA GLY A 99 -5.15 20.69 22.27
C GLY A 99 -5.95 20.18 21.07
N SER A 100 -5.51 19.10 20.41
CA SER A 100 -6.26 18.50 19.29
C SER A 100 -7.36 17.55 19.77
N GLU A 101 -8.59 17.74 19.29
CA GLU A 101 -9.71 16.83 19.57
C GLU A 101 -9.85 15.68 18.56
N LEU A 102 -9.04 15.67 17.50
CA LEU A 102 -9.14 14.66 16.43
C LEU A 102 -8.51 13.33 16.86
N SER A 103 -9.30 12.27 16.94
CA SER A 103 -8.77 10.91 17.12
C SER A 103 -8.60 10.18 15.79
N LEU A 104 -7.34 10.06 15.34
CA LEU A 104 -6.96 9.28 14.18
C LEU A 104 -7.03 7.78 14.46
N ALA A 105 -6.70 7.33 15.67
CA ALA A 105 -6.74 5.93 16.06
C ALA A 105 -8.17 5.37 15.96
N HIS A 106 -9.17 6.16 16.39
CA HIS A 106 -10.57 5.80 16.28
C HIS A 106 -11.02 5.67 14.81
N ASN A 107 -10.58 6.60 13.94
CA ASN A 107 -10.83 6.51 12.50
C ASN A 107 -10.15 5.27 11.88
N GLN A 108 -8.93 4.93 12.32
CA GLN A 108 -8.23 3.75 11.85
C GLN A 108 -8.94 2.44 12.23
N VAL A 109 -9.53 2.37 13.43
CA VAL A 109 -10.36 1.23 13.84
C VAL A 109 -11.59 1.08 12.94
N LYS A 110 -12.29 2.19 12.63
CA LYS A 110 -13.43 2.16 11.69
C LYS A 110 -13.01 1.67 10.31
N LEU A 111 -11.91 2.18 9.79
CA LEU A 111 -11.37 1.78 8.49
C LEU A 111 -10.95 0.30 8.49
N THR A 112 -10.41 -0.20 9.59
CA THR A 112 -10.06 -1.62 9.75
C THR A 112 -11.30 -2.50 9.70
N ILE A 113 -12.38 -2.13 10.39
CA ILE A 113 -13.66 -2.84 10.33
C ILE A 113 -14.23 -2.84 8.90
N ILE A 114 -14.25 -1.69 8.23
CA ILE A 114 -14.69 -1.59 6.82
C ILE A 114 -13.83 -2.50 5.93
N SER A 115 -12.51 -2.52 6.15
CA SER A 115 -11.57 -3.34 5.39
C SER A 115 -11.81 -4.83 5.59
N LEU A 116 -12.14 -5.28 6.81
CA LEU A 116 -12.51 -6.66 7.10
C LEU A 116 -13.82 -7.08 6.45
N VAL A 117 -14.81 -6.17 6.40
CA VAL A 117 -16.08 -6.41 5.68
C VAL A 117 -15.83 -6.54 4.18
N VAL A 118 -15.04 -5.63 3.59
CA VAL A 118 -14.67 -5.68 2.18
C VAL A 118 -13.87 -6.95 1.88
N PHE A 119 -12.92 -7.33 2.73
CA PHE A 119 -12.18 -8.58 2.63
C PHE A 119 -13.12 -9.79 2.60
N GLY A 120 -14.07 -9.86 3.54
CA GLY A 120 -15.06 -10.93 3.59
C GLY A 120 -15.93 -10.98 2.34
N ALA A 121 -16.38 -9.83 1.85
CA ALA A 121 -17.15 -9.72 0.61
C ALA A 121 -16.35 -10.21 -0.60
N VAL A 122 -15.09 -9.80 -0.74
CA VAL A 122 -14.21 -10.24 -1.84
C VAL A 122 -14.00 -11.75 -1.80
N LEU A 123 -13.75 -12.34 -0.63
CA LEU A 123 -13.56 -13.77 -0.47
C LEU A 123 -14.81 -14.58 -0.87
N LEU A 124 -16.00 -14.05 -0.57
CA LEU A 124 -17.27 -14.68 -0.91
C LEU A 124 -17.66 -14.51 -2.38
N LEU A 125 -17.41 -13.34 -2.97
CA LEU A 125 -17.81 -12.98 -4.33
C LEU A 125 -16.81 -13.51 -5.37
N VAL A 126 -15.52 -13.50 -5.08
CA VAL A 126 -14.43 -13.88 -6.00
C VAL A 126 -13.94 -15.29 -5.68
N ARG A 127 -14.82 -16.28 -5.80
CA ARG A 127 -14.46 -17.69 -5.52
C ARG A 127 -13.46 -18.30 -6.51
N ASP A 128 -13.46 -17.82 -7.76
CA ASP A 128 -12.49 -18.25 -8.77
C ASP A 128 -11.84 -17.03 -9.42
N HIS A 129 -10.62 -16.72 -8.99
CA HIS A 129 -9.83 -15.61 -9.53
C HIS A 129 -9.57 -15.75 -11.03
N ARG A 130 -9.61 -16.96 -11.61
CA ARG A 130 -9.41 -17.16 -13.05
C ARG A 130 -10.56 -16.55 -13.85
N ARG A 131 -11.75 -16.37 -13.28
CA ARG A 131 -12.87 -15.69 -13.96
C ARG A 131 -12.55 -14.23 -14.26
N LEU A 132 -11.76 -13.56 -13.42
CA LEU A 132 -11.31 -12.18 -13.62
C LEU A 132 -10.44 -12.05 -14.88
N SER A 133 -9.70 -13.10 -15.24
CA SER A 133 -8.84 -13.10 -16.44
C SER A 133 -9.62 -12.93 -17.75
N ARG A 134 -10.91 -13.30 -17.78
CA ARG A 134 -11.78 -13.13 -18.95
C ARG A 134 -12.17 -11.67 -19.19
N TYR A 135 -12.10 -10.85 -18.14
CA TYR A 135 -12.44 -9.43 -18.17
C TYR A 135 -11.19 -8.54 -18.10
N SER A 136 -9.99 -9.09 -18.33
CA SER A 136 -8.73 -8.36 -18.16
C SER A 136 -8.69 -7.01 -18.87
N TYR A 137 -9.13 -6.94 -20.13
CA TYR A 137 -9.18 -5.68 -20.88
C TYR A 137 -10.16 -4.66 -20.27
N LEU A 138 -11.31 -5.12 -19.76
CA LEU A 138 -12.27 -4.27 -19.05
C LEU A 138 -11.69 -3.78 -17.71
N LEU A 139 -10.99 -4.66 -16.98
CA LEU A 139 -10.29 -4.28 -15.74
C LEU A 139 -9.18 -3.27 -16.04
N GLY A 140 -8.42 -3.45 -17.14
CA GLY A 140 -7.41 -2.50 -17.58
C GLY A 140 -7.99 -1.13 -17.93
N ALA A 141 -9.10 -1.10 -18.69
CA ALA A 141 -9.80 0.12 -19.04
C ALA A 141 -10.38 0.82 -17.79
N ALA A 142 -11.01 0.06 -16.89
CA ALA A 142 -11.52 0.58 -15.62
C ALA A 142 -10.40 1.08 -14.72
N GLY A 143 -9.25 0.40 -14.69
CA GLY A 143 -8.07 0.83 -13.95
C GLY A 143 -7.50 2.14 -14.49
N LEU A 144 -7.36 2.27 -15.81
CA LEU A 144 -6.92 3.53 -16.43
C LEU A 144 -7.91 4.66 -16.19
N PHE A 145 -9.21 4.37 -16.26
CA PHE A 145 -10.27 5.33 -15.95
C PHE A 145 -10.18 5.80 -14.48
N LEU A 146 -10.07 4.88 -13.53
CA LEU A 146 -9.92 5.21 -12.10
C LEU A 146 -8.65 6.00 -11.82
N LEU A 147 -7.58 5.75 -12.57
CA LEU A 147 -6.35 6.51 -12.46
C LEU A 147 -6.57 7.96 -12.89
N VAL A 148 -7.19 8.20 -14.04
CA VAL A 148 -7.45 9.56 -14.55
C VAL A 148 -8.59 10.28 -13.79
N LEU A 149 -9.47 9.52 -13.12
CA LEU A 149 -10.68 10.03 -12.48
C LEU A 149 -10.47 11.23 -11.55
N PRO A 150 -9.47 11.25 -10.63
CA PRO A 150 -9.22 12.39 -9.75
C PRO A 150 -8.88 13.68 -10.50
N VAL A 151 -8.18 13.59 -11.64
CA VAL A 151 -7.75 14.74 -12.44
C VAL A 151 -8.94 15.43 -13.11
N ILE A 152 -9.91 14.64 -13.58
CA ILE A 152 -11.11 15.14 -14.27
C ILE A 152 -12.28 15.40 -13.31
N TRP A 153 -12.11 15.13 -12.00
CA TRP A 153 -13.18 15.23 -11.03
C TRP A 153 -13.48 16.71 -10.71
N PRO A 154 -14.68 17.22 -11.04
CA PRO A 154 -14.99 18.66 -10.95
C PRO A 154 -15.12 19.17 -9.51
N PHE A 155 -15.31 18.26 -8.54
CA PHE A 155 -15.45 18.58 -7.11
C PHE A 155 -14.21 18.21 -6.30
N GLY A 156 -13.02 18.21 -6.92
CA GLY A 156 -11.76 17.99 -6.21
C GLY A 156 -11.53 19.09 -5.18
N ARG A 157 -10.79 18.79 -4.10
CA ARG A 157 -10.39 19.83 -3.15
C ARG A 157 -9.49 20.86 -3.85
N PRO A 158 -9.53 22.14 -3.45
CA PRO A 158 -8.65 23.16 -4.01
C PRO A 158 -7.17 22.75 -3.85
N GLU A 159 -6.33 23.08 -4.83
CA GLU A 159 -4.87 22.85 -4.79
C GLU A 159 -4.20 23.51 -3.57
N ALA A 160 -4.85 24.50 -2.94
CA ALA A 160 -4.40 25.12 -1.69
C ALA A 160 -4.48 24.19 -0.46
N VAL A 161 -5.25 23.09 -0.54
CA VAL A 161 -5.43 22.11 0.56
C VAL A 161 -4.72 20.79 0.25
N GLU A 162 -4.55 20.44 -1.03
CA GLU A 162 -3.88 19.21 -1.46
C GLU A 162 -2.75 19.52 -2.46
N GLU A 163 -1.50 19.15 -2.12
CA GLU A 163 -0.32 19.26 -3.01
C GLU A 163 -0.43 18.42 -4.30
N ALA A 164 -1.43 17.54 -4.40
CA ALA A 164 -1.68 16.66 -5.56
C ALA A 164 -3.17 16.26 -5.63
N LYS A 165 -3.73 16.23 -6.85
CA LYS A 165 -5.15 15.92 -7.11
C LYS A 165 -5.38 14.42 -7.20
N ILE A 166 -5.38 13.73 -6.05
CA ILE A 166 -5.41 12.26 -6.03
C ILE A 166 -6.63 11.71 -5.25
N TRP A 167 -7.22 12.52 -4.36
CA TRP A 167 -8.28 12.08 -3.47
C TRP A 167 -9.66 12.50 -3.96
N ILE A 168 -10.63 11.60 -3.81
CA ILE A 168 -12.04 11.90 -3.94
C ILE A 168 -12.67 11.79 -2.55
N SER A 169 -13.24 12.90 -2.08
CA SER A 169 -13.93 12.97 -0.79
C SER A 169 -15.44 12.93 -0.98
N ILE A 170 -16.11 12.02 -0.28
CA ILE A 170 -17.57 11.92 -0.20
C ILE A 170 -17.95 11.95 1.27
N GLY A 171 -18.44 13.11 1.75
CA GLY A 171 -18.70 13.33 3.18
C GLY A 171 -17.43 13.21 4.01
N SER A 172 -17.44 12.32 5.01
CA SER A 172 -16.28 12.05 5.87
C SER A 172 -15.32 10.99 5.33
N LEU A 173 -15.64 10.33 4.21
CA LEU A 173 -14.81 9.30 3.60
C LEU A 173 -13.97 9.92 2.48
N SER A 174 -12.66 9.69 2.55
CA SER A 174 -11.73 10.01 1.48
C SER A 174 -11.25 8.71 0.86
N VAL A 175 -11.35 8.60 -0.46
CA VAL A 175 -10.94 7.41 -1.21
C VAL A 175 -9.94 7.84 -2.27
N GLN A 176 -8.88 7.06 -2.43
CA GLN A 176 -7.89 7.24 -3.48
C GLN A 176 -8.18 6.24 -4.62
N PRO A 177 -8.78 6.67 -5.74
CA PRO A 177 -9.09 5.78 -6.87
C PRO A 177 -7.85 5.06 -7.43
N GLY A 178 -6.69 5.72 -7.37
CA GLY A 178 -5.40 5.16 -7.77
C GLY A 178 -5.03 3.85 -7.07
N GLU A 179 -5.48 3.62 -5.83
CA GLU A 179 -5.25 2.37 -5.12
C GLU A 179 -5.99 1.19 -5.78
N PHE A 180 -7.25 1.40 -6.17
CA PHE A 180 -8.02 0.42 -6.92
C PHE A 180 -7.49 0.26 -8.34
N ALA A 181 -7.11 1.35 -8.99
CA ALA A 181 -6.52 1.34 -10.32
C ALA A 181 -5.29 0.41 -10.39
N LYS A 182 -4.40 0.46 -9.41
CA LYS A 182 -3.21 -0.41 -9.33
C LYS A 182 -3.60 -1.90 -9.37
N ILE A 183 -4.56 -2.32 -8.56
CA ILE A 183 -5.00 -3.72 -8.50
C ILE A 183 -5.56 -4.15 -9.87
N LEU A 184 -6.43 -3.34 -10.47
CA LEU A 184 -7.05 -3.65 -11.77
C LEU A 184 -6.03 -3.71 -12.91
N LEU A 185 -5.08 -2.76 -12.93
CA LEU A 185 -4.02 -2.71 -13.92
C LEU A 185 -3.06 -3.90 -13.77
N ILE A 186 -2.70 -4.30 -12.54
CA ILE A 186 -1.88 -5.49 -12.29
C ILE A 186 -2.57 -6.75 -12.83
N LEU A 187 -3.88 -6.92 -12.60
CA LEU A 187 -4.65 -8.06 -13.14
C LEU A 187 -4.67 -8.05 -14.67
N PHE A 188 -4.83 -6.88 -15.28
CA PHE A 188 -4.75 -6.72 -16.73
C PHE A 188 -3.37 -7.10 -17.27
N PHE A 189 -2.30 -6.54 -16.71
CA PHE A 189 -0.93 -6.85 -17.13
C PHE A 189 -0.60 -8.32 -16.91
N ALA A 190 -1.01 -8.94 -15.81
CA ALA A 190 -0.81 -10.37 -15.56
C ALA A 190 -1.38 -11.23 -16.70
N LYS A 191 -2.61 -10.93 -17.13
CA LYS A 191 -3.26 -11.65 -18.24
C LYS A 191 -2.58 -11.34 -19.59
N LEU A 192 -2.28 -10.08 -19.86
CA LEU A 192 -1.61 -9.66 -21.08
C LEU A 192 -0.25 -10.36 -21.26
N LEU A 193 0.53 -10.47 -20.17
CA LEU A 193 1.81 -11.17 -20.16
C LEU A 193 1.64 -12.68 -20.30
N ALA A 194 0.63 -13.28 -19.66
CA ALA A 194 0.34 -14.70 -19.78
C ALA A 194 -0.02 -15.09 -21.22
N ASP A 195 -0.85 -14.30 -21.91
CA ASP A 195 -1.28 -14.57 -23.28
C ASP A 195 -0.18 -14.36 -24.31
N LYS A 196 0.66 -13.34 -24.09
CA LYS A 196 1.77 -13.00 -25.00
C LYS A 196 3.10 -13.66 -24.60
N ARG A 197 3.12 -14.57 -23.61
CA ARG A 197 4.36 -15.19 -23.08
C ARG A 197 5.23 -15.78 -24.19
N GLN A 198 4.64 -16.51 -25.12
CA GLN A 198 5.38 -17.14 -26.23
C GLN A 198 6.05 -16.11 -27.17
N LEU A 199 5.42 -14.95 -27.39
CA LEU A 199 6.00 -13.87 -28.20
C LEU A 199 7.24 -13.27 -27.54
N PHE A 200 7.24 -13.12 -26.21
CA PHE A 200 8.37 -12.55 -25.48
C PHE A 200 9.50 -13.56 -25.22
N THR A 201 9.21 -14.87 -25.16
CA THR A 201 10.21 -15.91 -24.88
C THR A 201 10.97 -16.37 -26.13
N ILE A 202 10.32 -16.44 -27.30
CA ILE A 202 10.91 -17.05 -28.51
C ILE A 202 11.67 -16.03 -29.37
N ALA A 203 11.37 -14.73 -29.23
CA ALA A 203 11.90 -13.70 -30.10
C ALA A 203 12.94 -12.81 -29.42
N GLY A 204 14.09 -12.62 -30.08
CA GLY A 204 15.07 -11.61 -29.67
C GLY A 204 16.39 -11.75 -30.42
N THR A 205 17.08 -10.63 -30.64
CA THR A 205 18.43 -10.63 -31.20
C THR A 205 19.43 -10.80 -30.05
N LYS A 206 20.30 -11.81 -30.15
CA LYS A 206 21.39 -11.99 -29.18
C LYS A 206 22.50 -11.01 -29.54
N ARG A 207 22.74 -10.01 -28.69
CA ARG A 207 23.83 -9.04 -28.87
C ARG A 207 24.54 -8.85 -27.53
N PHE A 208 25.87 -8.89 -27.53
CA PHE A 208 26.70 -8.79 -26.31
C PHE A 208 26.35 -9.79 -25.20
N GLY A 209 25.99 -11.03 -25.54
CA GLY A 209 25.60 -12.06 -24.56
C GLY A 209 24.21 -11.88 -23.95
N ILE A 210 23.51 -10.79 -24.28
CA ILE A 210 22.16 -10.47 -23.79
C ILE A 210 21.16 -10.64 -24.94
N ILE A 211 20.00 -11.22 -24.65
CA ILE A 211 18.91 -11.33 -25.62
C ILE A 211 18.06 -10.07 -25.51
N PHE A 212 18.15 -9.22 -26.53
CA PHE A 212 17.33 -8.02 -26.62
C PHE A 212 15.94 -8.37 -27.17
N PRO A 213 14.86 -7.84 -26.56
CA PRO A 213 13.51 -8.04 -27.05
C PRO A 213 13.28 -7.34 -28.41
N ARG A 214 12.22 -7.72 -29.12
CA ARG A 214 11.89 -7.08 -30.40
C ARG A 214 11.53 -5.62 -30.17
N TRP A 215 11.82 -4.76 -31.15
CA TRP A 215 11.50 -3.33 -31.08
C TRP A 215 10.01 -3.05 -30.80
N ARG A 216 9.10 -3.89 -31.32
CA ARG A 216 7.66 -3.79 -31.04
C ARG A 216 7.31 -3.99 -29.56
N ASP A 217 8.03 -4.88 -28.88
CA ASP A 217 7.80 -5.17 -27.47
C ASP A 217 8.37 -4.05 -26.58
N ILE A 218 9.54 -3.52 -26.98
CA ILE A 218 10.13 -2.32 -26.35
C ILE A 218 9.19 -1.13 -26.53
N ALA A 219 8.61 -0.93 -27.72
CA ALA A 219 7.67 0.14 -27.99
C ALA A 219 6.43 0.06 -27.08
N GLN A 220 5.93 -1.15 -26.77
CA GLN A 220 4.80 -1.31 -25.85
C GLN A 220 5.17 -0.85 -24.42
N ILE A 221 6.38 -1.14 -23.94
CA ILE A 221 6.83 -0.68 -22.61
C ILE A 221 7.07 0.81 -22.60
N VAL A 222 7.73 1.34 -23.63
CA VAL A 222 7.96 2.76 -23.78
C VAL A 222 6.63 3.52 -23.83
N ALA A 223 5.61 2.98 -24.52
CA ALA A 223 4.27 3.55 -24.51
C ALA A 223 3.63 3.54 -23.12
N VAL A 224 3.71 2.43 -22.38
CA VAL A 224 3.22 2.36 -20.99
C VAL A 224 3.97 3.36 -20.11
N TRP A 225 5.28 3.52 -20.29
CA TRP A 225 6.10 4.48 -19.57
C TRP A 225 5.71 5.94 -19.89
N PHE A 226 5.44 6.26 -21.16
CA PHE A 226 4.93 7.59 -21.53
C PHE A 226 3.54 7.87 -20.96
N ILE A 227 2.63 6.88 -20.99
CA ILE A 227 1.31 7.00 -20.36
C ILE A 227 1.47 7.22 -18.85
N ALA A 228 2.32 6.43 -18.20
CA ALA A 228 2.65 6.57 -16.79
C ALA A 228 3.17 7.98 -16.46
N MET A 229 4.16 8.49 -17.19
CA MET A 229 4.68 9.84 -17.00
C MET A 229 3.61 10.92 -17.24
N GLY A 230 2.78 10.76 -18.27
CA GLY A 230 1.69 11.69 -18.56
C GLY A 230 0.68 11.78 -17.41
N VAL A 231 0.35 10.64 -16.82
CA VAL A 231 -0.54 10.58 -15.67
C VAL A 231 0.11 11.16 -14.41
N MET A 232 1.38 10.83 -14.13
CA MET A 232 2.14 11.43 -13.02
C MET A 232 2.18 12.95 -13.10
N ALA A 233 2.43 13.48 -14.30
CA ALA A 233 2.46 14.92 -14.53
C ALA A 233 1.09 15.57 -14.29
N ALA A 234 0.01 14.89 -14.67
CA ALA A 234 -1.36 15.37 -14.47
C ALA A 234 -1.80 15.34 -13.00
N GLU A 235 -1.42 14.31 -12.25
CA GLU A 235 -1.76 14.15 -10.83
C GLU A 235 -0.83 14.94 -9.90
N ASN A 236 0.35 15.35 -10.39
CA ASN A 236 1.48 15.83 -9.58
C ASN A 236 1.87 14.84 -8.45
N ASP A 237 1.66 13.55 -8.72
CA ASP A 237 2.04 12.44 -7.85
C ASP A 237 2.87 11.40 -8.63
N PHE A 238 4.10 11.23 -8.18
CA PHE A 238 5.09 10.39 -8.84
C PHE A 238 5.25 9.03 -8.16
N GLY A 239 4.79 8.87 -6.91
CA GLY A 239 5.02 7.66 -6.14
C GLY A 239 4.27 6.43 -6.68
N PRO A 240 2.92 6.46 -6.73
CA PRO A 240 2.11 5.31 -7.11
C PRO A 240 2.41 4.78 -8.50
N VAL A 241 2.71 5.67 -9.46
CA VAL A 241 3.00 5.29 -10.84
C VAL A 241 4.38 4.64 -10.96
N LEU A 242 5.39 5.13 -10.22
CA LEU A 242 6.71 4.48 -10.18
C LEU A 242 6.60 3.07 -9.58
N LEU A 243 5.78 2.88 -8.53
CA LEU A 243 5.49 1.57 -7.95
C LEU A 243 4.80 0.64 -8.94
N LEU A 244 3.80 1.13 -9.68
CA LEU A 244 3.11 0.34 -10.70
C LEU A 244 4.07 -0.04 -11.84
N PHE A 245 4.89 0.90 -12.31
CA PHE A 245 5.91 0.67 -13.33
C PHE A 245 6.90 -0.41 -12.88
N GLY A 246 7.45 -0.29 -11.68
CA GLY A 246 8.37 -1.28 -11.10
C GLY A 246 7.73 -2.66 -10.96
N THR A 247 6.47 -2.71 -10.54
CA THR A 247 5.71 -3.96 -10.42
C THR A 247 5.52 -4.64 -11.78
N VAL A 248 5.13 -3.90 -12.81
CA VAL A 248 4.97 -4.43 -14.18
C VAL A 248 6.32 -4.88 -14.75
N LEU A 249 7.39 -4.13 -14.50
CA LEU A 249 8.74 -4.50 -14.91
C LEU A 249 9.19 -5.82 -14.28
N LEU A 250 8.94 -5.98 -12.99
CA LEU A 250 9.23 -7.22 -12.26
C LEU A 250 8.41 -8.39 -12.79
N MET A 251 7.10 -8.19 -13.04
CA MET A 251 6.25 -9.21 -13.64
C MET A 251 6.75 -9.63 -15.03
N LEU A 252 7.22 -8.69 -15.84
CA LEU A 252 7.80 -8.97 -17.15
C LEU A 252 9.11 -9.75 -17.05
N TYR A 253 9.98 -9.37 -16.11
CA TYR A 253 11.17 -10.14 -15.79
C TYR A 253 10.81 -11.57 -15.37
N MET A 254 9.85 -11.75 -14.46
CA MET A 254 9.41 -13.08 -14.00
C MET A 254 8.80 -13.91 -15.14
N ALA A 255 8.04 -13.30 -16.04
CA ALA A 255 7.39 -14.01 -17.15
C ALA A 255 8.38 -14.46 -18.24
N THR A 256 9.47 -13.70 -18.43
CA THR A 256 10.42 -13.89 -19.55
C THR A 256 11.78 -14.43 -19.12
N SER A 257 12.13 -14.29 -17.85
CA SER A 257 13.45 -14.57 -17.27
C SER A 257 14.61 -13.83 -17.95
N ARG A 258 14.34 -12.63 -18.50
CA ARG A 258 15.33 -11.82 -19.22
C ARG A 258 15.70 -10.56 -18.45
N ILE A 259 16.94 -10.47 -18.00
CA ILE A 259 17.46 -9.29 -17.27
C ILE A 259 17.46 -8.01 -18.11
N SER A 260 17.44 -8.13 -19.44
CA SER A 260 17.37 -6.98 -20.35
C SER A 260 16.18 -6.07 -20.06
N TRP A 261 15.05 -6.62 -19.60
CA TRP A 261 13.90 -5.81 -19.20
C TRP A 261 14.20 -4.93 -17.98
N ILE A 262 14.83 -5.49 -16.95
CA ILE A 262 15.24 -4.73 -15.76
C ILE A 262 16.22 -3.62 -16.17
N MET A 263 17.18 -3.92 -17.05
CA MET A 263 18.13 -2.92 -17.55
C MET A 263 17.44 -1.79 -18.32
N ILE A 264 16.49 -2.11 -19.20
CA ILE A 264 15.73 -1.10 -19.96
C ILE A 264 14.92 -0.23 -19.00
N GLY A 265 14.21 -0.83 -18.05
CA GLY A 265 13.42 -0.05 -17.07
C GLY A 265 14.30 0.80 -16.16
N GLY A 266 15.46 0.28 -15.74
CA GLY A 266 16.46 1.05 -14.99
C GLY A 266 17.01 2.23 -15.79
N LEU A 267 17.27 2.05 -17.09
CA LEU A 267 17.67 3.13 -17.98
C LEU A 267 16.58 4.19 -18.14
N LEU A 268 15.31 3.78 -18.28
CA LEU A 268 14.18 4.71 -18.35
C LEU A 268 14.04 5.53 -17.06
N ILE A 269 14.26 4.92 -15.89
CA ILE A 269 14.27 5.65 -14.60
C ILE A 269 15.47 6.60 -14.54
N ALA A 270 16.66 6.15 -14.94
CA ALA A 270 17.87 6.98 -14.92
C ALA A 270 17.75 8.22 -15.83
N ILE A 271 17.01 8.12 -16.94
CA ILE A 271 16.72 9.25 -17.83
C ILE A 271 15.54 10.09 -17.32
N GLY A 272 14.48 9.44 -16.85
CA GLY A 272 13.24 10.11 -16.42
C GLY A 272 13.39 10.90 -15.12
N ALA A 273 14.15 10.39 -14.15
CA ALA A 273 14.29 11.03 -12.84
C ALA A 273 14.92 12.44 -12.92
N PRO A 274 16.03 12.66 -13.67
CA PRO A 274 16.55 14.01 -13.90
C PRO A 274 15.56 14.94 -14.60
N ILE A 275 14.82 14.46 -15.60
CA ILE A 275 13.81 15.26 -16.30
C ILE A 275 12.71 15.69 -15.33
N LEU A 276 12.22 14.77 -14.51
CA LEU A 276 11.20 15.06 -13.50
C LEU A 276 11.70 16.05 -12.44
N TYR A 277 12.96 15.92 -12.00
CA TYR A 277 13.58 16.88 -11.09
C TYR A 277 13.61 18.29 -11.68
N LEU A 278 13.88 18.44 -12.97
CA LEU A 278 13.95 19.76 -13.61
C LEU A 278 12.57 20.42 -13.79
N ILE A 279 11.50 19.64 -13.89
CA ILE A 279 10.15 20.15 -14.20
C ILE A 279 9.29 20.32 -12.93
N SER A 280 9.54 19.55 -11.87
CA SER A 280 8.70 19.57 -10.66
C SER A 280 9.42 20.21 -9.46
N ALA A 281 8.96 21.40 -9.06
CA ALA A 281 9.41 22.06 -7.82
C ALA A 281 9.19 21.18 -6.58
N LYS A 282 8.09 20.41 -6.56
CA LYS A 282 7.77 19.45 -5.49
C LYS A 282 8.87 18.40 -5.32
N ILE A 283 9.38 17.85 -6.42
CA ILE A 283 10.49 16.87 -6.37
C ILE A 283 11.77 17.56 -5.88
N GLN A 284 12.05 18.77 -6.34
CA GLN A 284 13.24 19.53 -5.90
C GLN A 284 13.24 19.73 -4.38
N THR A 285 12.11 20.17 -3.81
CA THR A 285 11.96 20.33 -2.35
C THR A 285 12.14 18.99 -1.62
N ARG A 286 11.54 17.90 -2.12
CA ARG A 286 11.69 16.56 -1.50
C ARG A 286 13.14 16.06 -1.53
N VAL A 287 13.86 16.27 -2.63
CA VAL A 287 15.28 15.91 -2.77
C VAL A 287 16.14 16.76 -1.84
N ALA A 288 15.93 18.08 -1.81
CA ALA A 288 16.64 18.99 -0.91
C ALA A 288 16.45 18.61 0.55
N ASN A 289 15.21 18.34 0.97
CA ASN A 289 14.88 17.96 2.33
C ASN A 289 15.31 16.53 2.68
N THR A 290 15.58 15.67 1.71
CA THR A 290 16.18 14.35 1.97
C THR A 290 17.69 14.48 2.22
N ILE A 291 18.36 15.38 1.49
CA ILE A 291 19.80 15.62 1.62
C ILE A 291 20.12 16.40 2.90
N ASN A 292 19.35 17.46 3.17
CA ASN A 292 19.51 18.30 4.35
C ASN A 292 18.16 18.64 4.98
N PRO A 293 17.54 17.68 5.71
CA PRO A 293 16.23 17.87 6.32
C PRO A 293 16.19 19.00 7.36
N LEU A 294 17.32 19.25 8.03
CA LEU A 294 17.44 20.26 9.09
C LEU A 294 17.41 21.70 8.57
N ALA A 295 17.65 21.92 7.27
CA ALA A 295 17.59 23.25 6.67
C ALA A 295 16.16 23.83 6.61
N ASP A 296 15.14 22.97 6.65
CA ASP A 296 13.73 23.33 6.63
C ASP A 296 12.98 22.53 7.72
N PHE A 297 13.45 22.66 8.96
CA PHE A 297 12.94 21.89 10.10
C PHE A 297 11.44 22.08 10.34
N ASP A 298 10.95 23.32 10.25
CA ASP A 298 9.55 23.65 10.54
C ASP A 298 8.62 23.45 9.32
N GLY A 299 9.18 23.23 8.14
CA GLY A 299 8.46 23.09 6.88
C GLY A 299 8.43 21.67 6.36
N ALA A 300 8.79 21.51 5.08
CA ALA A 300 8.74 20.23 4.40
C ALA A 300 9.88 19.27 4.83
N GLY A 301 10.85 19.73 5.62
CA GLY A 301 11.91 18.94 6.24
C GLY A 301 11.56 18.38 7.63
N PHE A 302 10.38 18.71 8.17
CA PHE A 302 9.96 18.29 9.52
C PHE A 302 9.97 16.77 9.71
N GLN A 303 9.25 16.04 8.87
CA GLN A 303 9.15 14.57 8.99
C GLN A 303 10.51 13.85 8.91
N PRO A 304 11.36 14.10 7.90
CA PRO A 304 12.68 13.48 7.86
C PRO A 304 13.61 13.94 8.99
N SER A 305 13.47 15.18 9.48
CA SER A 305 14.20 15.64 10.67
C SER A 305 13.80 14.87 11.93
N GLN A 306 12.49 14.69 12.16
CA GLN A 306 11.99 13.89 13.28
C GLN A 306 12.43 12.43 13.18
N ALA A 307 12.53 11.87 11.97
CA ALA A 307 13.09 10.53 11.77
C ALA A 307 14.57 10.45 12.14
N LEU A 308 15.37 11.47 11.79
CA LEU A 308 16.78 11.54 12.18
C LEU A 308 16.94 11.65 13.70
N PHE A 309 16.13 12.48 14.36
CA PHE A 309 16.20 12.62 15.82
C PHE A 309 15.76 11.35 16.54
N ALA A 310 14.67 10.72 16.10
CA ALA A 310 14.22 9.43 16.62
C ALA A 310 15.28 8.33 16.44
N TRP A 311 16.10 8.40 15.39
CA TRP A 311 17.20 7.46 15.19
C TRP A 311 18.40 7.73 16.09
N ALA A 312 18.67 9.01 16.40
CA ALA A 312 19.79 9.41 17.25
C ALA A 312 19.54 9.17 18.75
N ASP A 313 18.36 9.52 19.25
CA ASP A 313 18.07 9.52 20.70
C ASP A 313 17.04 8.44 21.11
N GLY A 314 16.45 7.74 20.13
CA GLY A 314 15.35 6.80 20.36
C GLY A 314 13.99 7.48 20.61
N ASP A 315 13.94 8.81 20.67
CA ASP A 315 12.71 9.61 20.80
C ASP A 315 12.75 10.83 19.87
N SER A 316 11.58 11.31 19.46
CA SER A 316 11.46 12.52 18.63
C SER A 316 11.31 13.75 19.56
N PRO A 317 12.08 14.83 19.36
CA PRO A 317 11.92 16.03 20.16
C PRO A 317 10.49 16.58 20.01
N ALA A 318 9.93 17.03 21.13
CA ALA A 318 8.63 17.68 21.15
C ALA A 318 8.66 18.90 20.21
N PRO A 319 7.61 19.15 19.40
CA PRO A 319 7.51 20.40 18.67
C PRO A 319 7.53 21.55 19.68
N VAL A 320 8.43 22.50 19.46
CA VAL A 320 8.58 23.73 20.26
C VAL A 320 7.47 24.70 19.91
#